data_AF-K4JRX4-F1
#
_entry.id   AF-K4JRX4-F1
#
_cell.length_a   1.000
_cell.length_b   1.000
_cell.length_c   1.000
_cell.angle_alpha   90.00
_cell.angle_beta   90.00
_cell.angle_gamma   90.00
#
_symmetry.space_group_name_H-M   'P 1'
#
loop_
_entity.id
_entity.type
_entity.pdbx_description
1 polymer ?
#
loop_
_entity_poly.entity_id
_entity_poly.type
_entity_poly.pdbx_seq_one_letter_code
_entity_poly.pdbx_strand_id
1 'polypeptide(L)'
;KEVTAGLCTFFLDGFATTSMIFSVLLYELMMNMNVQSKLREEIKELDNNLTIENVEKLEYLDMCLSEVLRMRTPFHYLGRTCTAKCDLGPVQFQPGDDVIIPVSSIHMDPDYFPNPEQ
;
A
#
# COMPACT_ATOMS: atom_id res chain seq x y z
N LYS A 1 -6.78 -13.79 27.31
CA LYS A 1 -5.93 -12.59 27.29
C LYS A 1 -5.21 -12.46 25.95
N GLU A 2 -4.51 -13.51 25.49
CA GLU A 2 -3.85 -13.52 24.16
C GLU A 2 -4.82 -13.33 22.99
N VAL A 3 -5.96 -14.04 22.99
CA VAL A 3 -7.00 -13.87 21.95
C VAL A 3 -7.51 -12.43 21.90
N THR A 4 -7.75 -11.81 23.06
CA THR A 4 -8.20 -10.41 23.14
C THR A 4 -7.17 -9.45 22.58
N ALA A 5 -5.89 -9.62 22.95
CA ALA A 5 -4.80 -8.78 22.44
C ALA A 5 -4.64 -8.93 20.92
N GLY A 6 -4.67 -10.17 20.41
CA GLY A 6 -4.60 -10.43 18.97
C GLY A 6 -5.76 -9.81 18.18
N LEU A 7 -6.99 -9.88 18.70
CA LEU A 7 -8.15 -9.22 18.09
C LEU A 7 -8.02 -7.69 18.08
N CYS A 8 -7.49 -7.10 19.15
CA CYS A 8 -7.22 -5.67 19.18
C CYS A 8 -6.19 -5.26 18.12
N THR A 9 -5.09 -6.01 17.98
CA THR A 9 -4.06 -5.75 16.96
C THR A 9 -4.64 -5.89 15.55
N PHE A 10 -5.34 -6.99 15.26
CA PHE A 10 -5.97 -7.20 13.95
C PHE A 10 -6.91 -6.05 13.57
N PHE A 11 -7.74 -5.60 14.52
CA PHE A 11 -8.66 -4.50 14.27
C PHE A 11 -7.92 -3.19 14.03
N LEU A 12 -6.97 -2.83 14.87
CA LEU A 12 -6.23 -1.57 14.76
C LEU A 12 -5.41 -1.51 13.46
N ASP A 13 -4.64 -2.55 13.18
CA ASP A 13 -3.75 -2.62 12.03
C ASP A 13 -4.56 -2.59 10.72
N GLY A 14 -5.65 -3.35 10.65
CA GLY A 14 -6.53 -3.38 9.50
C GLY A 14 -7.32 -2.09 9.30
N PHE A 15 -7.84 -1.50 10.39
CA PHE A 15 -8.65 -0.29 10.31
C PHE A 15 -7.84 0.95 9.95
N ALA A 16 -6.74 1.21 10.65
CA ALA A 16 -5.99 2.45 10.50
C ALA A 16 -5.37 2.57 9.09
N THR A 17 -4.78 1.48 8.58
CA THR A 17 -4.15 1.46 7.25
C THR A 17 -5.18 1.59 6.13
N THR A 18 -6.27 0.81 6.21
CA THR A 18 -7.31 0.78 5.17
C THR A 18 -8.08 2.11 5.11
N SER A 19 -8.45 2.68 6.26
CA SER A 19 -9.17 3.97 6.29
C SER A 19 -8.33 5.13 5.74
N MET A 20 -7.02 5.14 6.01
CA MET A 20 -6.09 6.11 5.43
C MET A 20 -6.05 5.97 3.91
N ILE A 21 -5.86 4.75 3.39
CA ILE A 21 -5.76 4.51 1.94
C ILE A 21 -7.04 4.90 1.22
N PHE A 22 -8.23 4.55 1.72
CA PHE A 22 -9.47 4.98 1.07
C PHE A 22 -9.67 6.49 1.11
N SER A 23 -9.30 7.15 2.21
CA SER A 23 -9.40 8.62 2.31
C SER A 23 -8.52 9.30 1.28
N VAL A 24 -7.30 8.80 1.11
CA VAL A 24 -6.33 9.32 0.15
C VAL A 24 -6.73 8.97 -1.28
N LEU A 25 -7.22 7.76 -1.56
CA LEU A 25 -7.73 7.38 -2.88
C LEU A 25 -8.84 8.34 -3.32
N LEU A 26 -9.82 8.60 -2.46
CA LEU A 26 -10.90 9.54 -2.77
C LEU A 26 -10.35 10.95 -3.04
N TYR A 27 -9.35 11.39 -2.27
CA TYR A 27 -8.67 12.66 -2.51
C TYR A 27 -7.99 12.71 -3.88
N GLU A 28 -7.17 11.71 -4.22
CA GLU A 28 -6.46 11.66 -5.50
C GLU A 28 -7.43 11.55 -6.69
N LEU A 29 -8.55 10.83 -6.55
CA LEU A 29 -9.61 10.77 -7.55
C LEU A 29 -10.31 12.13 -7.75
N MET A 30 -10.51 12.91 -6.68
CA MET A 30 -11.06 14.27 -6.80
C MET A 30 -10.11 15.22 -7.53
N MET A 31 -8.79 15.03 -7.35
CA MET A 31 -7.77 15.83 -8.03
C MET A 31 -7.58 15.41 -9.49
N ASN A 32 -7.90 14.16 -9.83
CA ASN A 32 -7.69 13.56 -11.15
C ASN A 32 -9.00 13.11 -11.81
N MET A 33 -9.80 14.06 -12.32
CA MET A 33 -11.13 13.78 -12.89
C MET A 33 -11.14 12.76 -14.05
N ASN A 34 -10.05 12.68 -14.84
CA ASN A 34 -9.92 11.70 -15.92
C ASN A 34 -9.82 10.27 -15.36
N VAL A 35 -9.01 10.07 -14.31
CA VAL A 35 -8.84 8.78 -13.61
C VAL A 35 -10.17 8.39 -12.96
N GLN A 36 -10.82 9.33 -12.27
CA GLN A 36 -12.13 9.10 -11.65
C GLN A 36 -13.19 8.67 -12.68
N SER A 37 -13.22 9.33 -13.83
CA SER A 37 -14.20 9.03 -14.88
C SER A 37 -13.98 7.61 -15.43
N LYS A 38 -12.73 7.25 -15.73
CA LYS A 38 -12.36 5.91 -16.20
C LYS A 38 -12.66 4.81 -15.16
N LEU A 39 -12.33 5.05 -13.89
CA LEU A 39 -12.67 4.10 -12.81
C LEU A 39 -14.18 3.93 -12.66
N ARG A 40 -14.94 5.01 -12.79
CA ARG A 40 -16.39 4.95 -12.72
C ARG A 40 -16.99 4.18 -13.90
N GLU A 41 -16.41 4.27 -15.10
CA GLU A 41 -16.83 3.46 -16.24
C GLU A 41 -16.65 1.97 -15.96
N GLU A 42 -15.49 1.57 -15.43
CA GLU A 42 -15.22 0.18 -15.04
C GLU A 42 -16.21 -0.31 -13.97
N ILE A 43 -16.43 0.48 -12.91
CA ILE A 43 -17.36 0.11 -11.83
C ILE A 43 -18.80 -0.04 -12.33
N LYS A 44 -19.22 0.77 -13.32
CA LYS A 44 -20.57 0.67 -13.91
C LYS A 44 -20.82 -0.64 -14.64
N GLU A 45 -19.77 -1.34 -15.08
CA GLU A 45 -19.93 -2.67 -15.70
C GLU A 45 -20.51 -3.70 -14.72
N LEU A 46 -20.38 -3.45 -13.41
CA LEU A 46 -20.93 -4.28 -12.35
C LEU A 46 -22.39 -3.93 -11.98
N ASP A 47 -23.04 -2.96 -12.65
CA ASP A 47 -24.41 -2.57 -12.30
C ASP A 47 -25.34 -3.79 -12.34
N ASN A 48 -25.98 -4.08 -11.20
CA ASN A 48 -26.83 -5.24 -10.88
C ASN A 48 -26.14 -6.59 -10.59
N ASN A 49 -24.80 -6.66 -10.59
CA ASN A 49 -24.02 -7.89 -10.30
C ASN A 49 -22.87 -7.65 -9.31
N LEU A 50 -23.12 -6.84 -8.27
CA LEU A 50 -22.13 -6.53 -7.23
C LEU A 50 -21.92 -7.74 -6.30
N THR A 51 -20.81 -8.45 -6.49
CA THR A 51 -20.31 -9.50 -5.58
C THR A 51 -18.83 -9.27 -5.31
N ILE A 52 -18.29 -9.85 -4.23
CA ILE A 52 -16.87 -9.74 -3.89
C ILE A 52 -16.00 -10.24 -5.05
N GLU A 53 -16.36 -11.39 -5.62
CA GLU A 53 -15.63 -12.03 -6.72
C GLU A 53 -15.62 -11.19 -8.00
N ASN A 54 -16.60 -10.30 -8.17
CA ASN A 54 -16.66 -9.39 -9.31
C ASN A 54 -15.91 -8.09 -9.05
N VAL A 55 -15.90 -7.59 -7.81
CA VAL A 55 -15.07 -6.44 -7.41
C VAL A 55 -13.58 -6.77 -7.54
N GLU A 56 -13.18 -7.99 -7.16
CA GLU A 56 -11.79 -8.47 -7.31
C GLU A 56 -11.30 -8.52 -8.77
N LYS A 57 -12.20 -8.44 -9.75
CA LYS A 57 -11.86 -8.43 -11.19
C LYS A 57 -11.71 -7.03 -11.78
N LEU A 58 -11.96 -5.97 -10.99
CA LEU A 58 -11.80 -4.59 -11.42
C LEU A 58 -10.30 -4.23 -11.49
N GLU A 59 -9.70 -4.43 -12.65
CA GLU A 59 -8.26 -4.24 -12.87
C GLU A 59 -7.85 -2.79 -12.67
N TYR A 60 -8.64 -1.83 -13.16
CA TYR A 60 -8.33 -0.41 -13.04
C TYR A 60 -8.52 0.10 -11.61
N LEU A 61 -9.46 -0.47 -10.84
CA LEU A 61 -9.53 -0.23 -9.40
C LEU A 61 -8.26 -0.71 -8.68
N ASP A 62 -7.75 -1.91 -9.00
CA ASP A 62 -6.52 -2.44 -8.43
C ASP A 62 -5.30 -1.57 -8.79
N MET A 63 -5.23 -1.11 -10.04
CA MET A 63 -4.22 -0.13 -10.47
C MET A 63 -4.29 1.16 -9.65
N CYS A 64 -5.48 1.71 -9.43
CA CYS A 64 -5.65 2.94 -8.65
C CYS A 64 -5.24 2.75 -7.19
N LEU A 65 -5.60 1.62 -6.57
CA LEU A 65 -5.21 1.29 -5.19
C LEU A 65 -3.69 1.10 -5.07
N SER A 66 -3.10 0.38 -6.02
CA SER A 66 -1.65 0.16 -6.09
C SER A 66 -0.88 1.47 -6.20
N GLU A 67 -1.37 2.40 -7.02
CA GLU A 67 -0.72 3.70 -7.21
C GLU A 67 -0.83 4.59 -5.98
N VAL A 68 -2.00 4.58 -5.31
CA VAL A 68 -2.16 5.26 -4.02
C VAL A 68 -1.21 4.67 -2.97
N LEU A 69 -1.06 3.34 -2.89
CA LEU A 69 -0.12 2.69 -1.97
C LEU A 69 1.34 3.04 -2.29
N ARG A 70 1.70 3.18 -3.57
CA ARG A 70 3.02 3.63 -3.99
C ARG A 70 3.27 5.07 -3.52
N MET A 71 2.40 6.00 -3.90
CA MET A 71 2.57 7.43 -3.63
C MET A 71 2.37 7.82 -2.16
N ARG A 72 1.50 7.08 -1.45
CA ARG A 72 0.97 7.43 -0.12
C ARG A 72 1.00 6.20 0.78
N THR A 73 2.18 5.60 0.90
CA THR A 73 2.39 4.44 1.77
C THR A 73 1.99 4.75 3.23
N PRO A 74 1.20 3.87 3.91
CA PRO A 74 0.85 4.05 5.31
C PRO A 74 2.06 3.99 6.25
N PHE A 75 3.13 3.29 5.82
CA PHE A 75 4.38 3.16 6.56
C PHE A 75 5.56 3.60 5.69
N HIS A 76 6.22 4.69 6.08
CA HIS A 76 7.33 5.27 5.33
C HIS A 76 8.62 4.44 5.40
N TYR A 77 8.80 3.67 6.47
CA TYR A 77 9.95 2.79 6.63
C TYR A 77 9.58 1.52 7.40
N LEU A 78 10.36 0.46 7.20
CA LEU A 78 10.26 -0.78 7.97
C LEU A 78 11.55 -0.98 8.75
N GLY A 79 11.43 -1.20 10.07
CA GLY A 79 12.55 -1.55 10.94
C GLY A 79 12.74 -3.07 11.03
N ARG A 80 14.00 -3.51 11.04
CA ARG A 80 14.40 -4.89 11.36
C ARG A 80 15.61 -4.84 12.28
N THR A 81 15.71 -5.77 13.22
CA THR A 81 16.94 -6.01 13.99
C THR A 81 17.51 -7.33 13.52
N CYS A 82 18.79 -7.33 13.15
CA CYS A 82 19.50 -8.52 12.73
C CYS A 82 19.62 -9.49 13.91
N THR A 83 19.17 -10.72 13.75
CA THR A 83 19.20 -11.74 14.82
C THR A 83 20.30 -12.79 14.63
N ALA A 84 20.87 -12.87 13.42
CA ALA A 84 21.93 -13.79 13.06
C ALA A 84 22.82 -13.15 12.00
N LYS A 85 24.13 -13.37 12.07
CA LYS A 85 25.09 -12.83 11.08
C LYS A 85 24.63 -13.18 9.67
N CYS A 86 24.48 -12.18 8.81
CA CYS A 86 24.04 -12.35 7.44
C CYS A 86 24.64 -11.29 6.51
N ASP A 87 24.68 -11.60 5.23
CA ASP A 87 25.16 -10.70 4.19
C ASP A 87 23.98 -10.27 3.32
N LEU A 88 23.86 -8.96 3.05
CA LEU A 88 22.88 -8.39 2.11
C LEU A 88 23.63 -7.56 1.06
N GLY A 89 23.84 -8.16 -0.11
CA GLY A 89 24.69 -7.58 -1.14
C GLY A 89 26.10 -7.33 -0.61
N PRO A 90 26.64 -6.09 -0.67
CA PRO A 90 27.98 -5.78 -0.19
C PRO A 90 28.06 -5.55 1.33
N VAL A 91 26.93 -5.54 2.04
CA VAL A 91 26.88 -5.20 3.48
C VAL A 91 26.81 -6.47 4.32
N GLN A 92 27.68 -6.57 5.33
CA GLN A 92 27.63 -7.65 6.33
C GLN A 92 27.00 -7.13 7.63
N PHE A 93 25.98 -7.83 8.11
CA PHE A 93 25.29 -7.51 9.36
C PHE A 93 25.70 -8.46 10.49
N GLN A 94 25.81 -7.92 11.69
CA GLN A 94 25.98 -8.67 12.93
C GLN A 94 24.67 -8.72 13.72
N PRO A 95 24.46 -9.74 14.56
CA PRO A 95 23.34 -9.76 15.49
C PRO A 95 23.31 -8.49 16.36
N GLY A 96 22.16 -7.81 16.40
CA GLY A 96 21.96 -6.54 17.10
C GLY A 96 22.01 -5.31 16.20
N ASP A 97 22.46 -5.42 14.95
CA ASP A 97 22.40 -4.30 14.00
C ASP A 97 20.95 -3.98 13.63
N ASP A 98 20.58 -2.70 13.66
CA ASP A 98 19.29 -2.22 13.19
C ASP A 98 19.33 -1.82 11.71
N VAL A 99 18.31 -2.25 10.97
CA VAL A 99 18.15 -2.02 9.54
C VAL A 99 16.86 -1.24 9.32
N ILE A 100 16.97 -0.12 8.59
CA ILE A 100 15.85 0.69 8.15
C ILE A 100 15.68 0.49 6.65
N ILE A 101 14.51 0.01 6.23
CA ILE A 101 14.13 -0.12 4.83
C ILE A 101 13.28 1.11 4.47
N PRO A 102 13.78 2.05 3.63
CA PRO A 102 13.09 3.30 3.33
C PRO A 102 12.03 3.12 2.25
N VAL A 103 10.87 2.55 2.61
CA VAL A 103 9.78 2.19 1.68
C VAL A 103 9.36 3.39 0.81
N SER A 104 9.10 4.55 1.41
CA SER A 104 8.64 5.72 0.64
C SER A 104 9.70 6.23 -0.34
N SER A 105 10.99 6.13 0.01
CA SER A 105 12.07 6.53 -0.89
C SER A 105 12.17 5.57 -2.07
N ILE A 106 12.05 4.26 -1.84
CA ILE A 106 12.06 3.25 -2.90
C ILE A 106 10.87 3.46 -3.85
N HIS A 107 9.68 3.69 -3.30
CA HIS A 107 8.46 3.95 -4.10
C HIS A 107 8.51 5.25 -4.90
N MET A 108 9.38 6.20 -4.52
CA MET A 108 9.56 7.48 -5.19
C MET A 108 10.87 7.57 -5.98
N ASP A 109 11.57 6.45 -6.14
CA ASP A 109 12.84 6.42 -6.84
C ASP A 109 12.62 6.43 -8.36
N PRO A 110 13.11 7.47 -9.08
CA PRO A 110 12.91 7.60 -10.52
C PRO A 110 13.58 6.50 -11.35
N ASP A 111 14.54 5.76 -10.79
CA ASP A 111 15.17 4.62 -11.47
C ASP A 111 14.21 3.42 -11.58
N TYR A 112 13.20 3.36 -10.70
CA TYR A 112 12.17 2.31 -10.71
C TYR A 112 10.80 2.83 -11.17
N PHE A 113 10.47 4.09 -10.84
CA PHE A 113 9.17 4.71 -11.16
C PHE A 113 9.39 6.05 -11.88
N PRO A 114 9.37 6.06 -13.23
CA PRO A 114 9.53 7.29 -13.99
C PRO A 114 8.44 8.31 -13.65
N ASN A 115 8.83 9.56 -13.39
CA ASN A 115 7.93 10.63 -12.90
C ASN A 115 7.15 10.22 -11.64
N PRO A 116 7.84 9.90 -10.53
CA PRO A 116 7.23 9.25 -9.36
C PRO A 116 6.20 10.13 -8.63
N GLU A 117 6.15 11.43 -8.92
CA GLU A 117 5.18 12.38 -8.36
C GLU A 117 3.86 12.45 -9.16
N GLN A 118 3.79 11.78 -10.32
CA GLN A 118 2.61 11.71 -11.17
C GLN A 118 1.82 10.42 -10.98
#